data_AF-A0A527XI35-F1
#
_entry.id   AF-A0A527XI35-F1
#
_cell.length_a   1.000
_cell.length_b   1.000
_cell.length_c   1.000
_cell.angle_alpha   90.00
_cell.angle_beta   90.00
_cell.angle_gamma   90.00
#
_symmetry.space_group_name_H-M   'P 1'
#
loop_
_entity.id
_entity.type
_entity.pdbx_description
1 polymer ?
#
loop_
_entity_poly.entity_id
_entity_poly.type
_entity_poly.pdbx_seq_one_letter_code
_entity_poly.pdbx_strand_id
1 'polypeptide(L)'
;SDDPSAYRPKAESDAWPLGDPVIRLKNHLIHKGVWSEDRHTQAEAEILETVIAAQKEAEGHGTLHAGGKPSTRDMFEGVYA
;
A
#
# COMPACT_ATOMS: atom_id res chain seq x y z
N SER A 1 -3.78 -4.14 -15.71
CA SER A 1 -3.44 -5.58 -15.75
C SER A 1 -2.08 -5.74 -16.40
N ASP A 2 -1.03 -5.26 -15.73
CA ASP A 2 0.33 -5.29 -16.26
C ASP A 2 1.05 -6.58 -15.82
N ASP A 3 1.86 -7.15 -16.72
CA ASP A 3 2.81 -8.23 -16.40
C ASP A 3 4.22 -7.78 -16.80
N PRO A 4 5.02 -7.30 -15.83
CA PRO A 4 6.37 -6.84 -16.13
C PRO A 4 7.30 -7.91 -16.69
N SER A 5 7.06 -9.19 -16.39
CA SER A 5 7.92 -10.27 -16.87
C SER A 5 7.88 -10.46 -18.39
N ALA A 6 6.85 -9.92 -19.05
CA ALA A 6 6.71 -9.94 -20.50
C ALA A 6 7.71 -9.00 -21.21
N TYR A 7 8.26 -8.01 -20.50
CA TYR A 7 9.08 -6.97 -21.13
C TYR A 7 10.31 -6.53 -20.33
N ARG A 8 10.51 -7.03 -19.09
CA ARG A 8 11.71 -6.74 -18.31
C ARG A 8 12.20 -7.94 -17.47
N PRO A 9 13.51 -8.01 -17.14
CA PRO A 9 14.05 -9.08 -16.32
C PRO A 9 13.47 -9.10 -14.91
N LYS A 10 13.24 -10.30 -14.36
CA LYS A 10 12.73 -10.47 -12.98
C LYS A 10 13.64 -9.85 -11.92
N ALA A 11 14.95 -9.88 -12.15
CA ALA A 11 15.97 -9.41 -11.21
C ALA A 11 16.32 -7.91 -11.37
N GLU A 12 15.59 -7.16 -12.20
CA GLU A 12 15.90 -5.74 -12.45
C GLU A 12 15.84 -4.90 -11.16
N SER A 13 14.86 -5.16 -10.29
CA SER A 13 14.71 -4.43 -9.03
C SER A 13 15.91 -4.64 -8.09
N ASP A 14 16.40 -5.88 -7.99
CA ASP A 14 17.55 -6.22 -7.15
C ASP A 14 18.86 -5.63 -7.69
N ALA A 15 18.95 -5.51 -9.02
CA ALA A 15 20.11 -4.93 -9.70
C ALA A 15 20.10 -3.39 -9.71
N TRP A 16 19.04 -2.74 -9.22
CA TRP A 16 18.93 -1.30 -9.26
C TRP A 16 19.98 -0.65 -8.34
N PRO A 17 20.86 0.23 -8.86
CA PRO A 17 22.04 0.72 -8.13
C PRO A 17 21.69 1.56 -6.91
N LEU A 18 20.48 2.14 -6.87
CA LEU A 18 20.01 2.98 -5.78
C LEU A 18 19.22 2.21 -4.72
N GLY A 19 19.05 0.89 -4.88
CA GLY A 19 18.40 -0.02 -3.94
C GLY A 19 16.99 0.40 -3.53
N ASP A 20 16.53 -0.19 -2.42
CA ASP A 20 15.23 0.12 -1.83
C ASP A 20 15.31 1.42 -0.98
N PRO A 21 14.44 2.41 -1.22
CA PRO A 21 14.46 3.67 -0.46
C PRO A 21 14.09 3.51 1.02
N VAL A 22 13.21 2.57 1.38
CA VAL A 22 12.80 2.28 2.75
C VAL A 22 13.98 1.69 3.52
N ILE A 23 14.68 0.71 2.93
CA ILE A 23 15.86 0.09 3.56
C ILE A 23 16.99 1.12 3.71
N ARG A 24 17.19 1.98 2.71
CA ARG A 24 18.19 3.06 2.78
C ARG A 24 17.90 4.04 3.91
N LEU A 25 16.66 4.48 4.05
CA LEU A 25 16.25 5.37 5.12
C LEU A 25 16.35 4.69 6.49
N LYS A 26 15.86 3.46 6.62
CA LYS A 26 15.96 2.65 7.84
C LYS A 26 17.41 2.58 8.33
N ASN A 27 18.34 2.15 7.47
CA ASN A 27 19.74 2.00 7.83
C ASN A 27 20.37 3.33 8.26
N HIS A 28 20.05 4.42 7.56
CA HIS A 28 20.52 5.76 7.92
C HIS A 28 20.01 6.22 9.29
N LEU A 29 18.72 6.00 9.59
CA LEU A 29 18.12 6.41 10.86
C LEU A 29 18.57 5.55 12.04
N ILE A 30 18.80 4.24 11.82
CA ILE A 30 19.41 3.35 12.81
C ILE A 30 20.84 3.83 13.13
N HIS A 31 21.62 4.15 12.10
CA HIS A 31 22.97 4.69 12.29
C HIS A 31 22.96 6.00 13.11
N LYS A 32 21.94 6.84 12.93
CA LYS A 32 21.75 8.08 13.70
C LYS A 32 21.17 7.86 15.10
N GLY A 33 20.84 6.62 15.49
CA GLY A 33 20.27 6.29 16.80
C GLY A 33 18.83 6.77 17.00
N VAL A 34 18.12 7.14 15.93
CA VAL A 34 16.72 7.63 15.97
C VAL A 34 15.72 6.58 15.45
N TRP A 35 16.22 5.38 15.15
CA TRP A 35 15.42 4.22 14.75
C TRP A 35 16.10 2.94 15.23
N SER A 36 15.38 1.83 15.25
CA SER A 36 15.90 0.51 15.60
C SER A 36 15.22 -0.59 14.79
N GLU A 37 15.83 -1.79 14.77
CA GLU A 37 15.23 -2.98 14.17
C GLU A 37 13.90 -3.35 14.83
N ASP A 38 13.85 -3.30 16.17
CA ASP A 38 12.63 -3.57 16.93
C ASP A 38 11.53 -2.56 16.59
N ARG A 39 11.86 -1.27 16.49
CA ARG A 39 10.90 -0.24 16.11
C ARG A 39 10.42 -0.40 14.66
N HIS A 40 11.29 -0.86 13.76
CA HIS A 40 10.90 -1.15 12.38
C HIS A 40 9.87 -2.28 12.32
N THR A 41 10.16 -3.40 12.97
CA THR A 41 9.25 -4.56 13.07
C THR A 41 7.92 -4.16 13.69
N GLN A 42 7.95 -3.36 14.77
CA GLN A 42 6.74 -2.87 15.41
C GLN A 42 5.91 -1.99 14.46
N ALA A 43 6.55 -1.05 13.75
CA ALA A 43 5.86 -0.14 12.84
C ALA A 43 5.23 -0.90 11.65
N GLU A 44 5.91 -1.91 11.11
CA GLU A 44 5.34 -2.77 10.06
C GLU A 44 4.05 -3.47 10.54
N ALA A 45 4.06 -3.99 11.78
CA ALA A 45 2.89 -4.62 12.38
C ALA A 45 1.74 -3.63 12.62
N GLU A 46 2.02 -2.44 13.15
CA GLU A 46 1.04 -1.36 13.37
C GLU A 46 0.36 -0.94 12.04
N ILE A 47 1.16 -0.79 10.98
CA ILE A 47 0.67 -0.41 9.65
C ILE A 47 -0.18 -1.53 9.05
N LEU A 48 0.28 -2.78 9.15
CA LEU A 48 -0.49 -3.93 8.66
C LEU A 48 -1.85 -4.03 9.36
N GLU A 49 -1.89 -3.87 10.68
CA GLU A 49 -3.14 -3.85 11.44
C GLU A 49 -4.07 -2.72 10.99
N THR A 50 -3.51 -1.52 10.79
CA THR A 50 -4.26 -0.36 10.28
C THR A 50 -4.90 -0.64 8.92
N VAL A 51 -4.13 -1.22 7.99
CA VAL A 51 -4.62 -1.57 6.65
C VAL A 51 -5.71 -2.64 6.72
N ILE A 52 -5.53 -3.67 7.54
CA ILE A 52 -6.55 -4.73 7.74
C ILE A 52 -7.83 -4.15 8.33
N ALA A 53 -7.73 -3.27 9.32
CA ALA A 53 -8.88 -2.62 9.93
C ALA A 53 -9.64 -1.76 8.90
N ALA A 54 -8.92 -0.92 8.16
CA ALA A 54 -9.50 -0.08 7.11
C ALA A 54 -10.15 -0.91 5.99
N GLN A 55 -9.53 -2.03 5.60
CA GLN A 55 -10.11 -2.95 4.62
C GLN A 55 -11.43 -3.54 5.13
N LYS A 56 -11.48 -4.02 6.39
CA LYS A 56 -12.71 -4.58 6.98
C LYS A 56 -13.82 -3.54 7.08
N GLU A 57 -13.49 -2.31 7.46
CA GLU A 57 -14.44 -1.20 7.48
C GLU A 57 -14.98 -0.92 6.07
N ALA A 58 -14.10 -0.82 5.08
CA ALA A 58 -14.48 -0.59 3.68
C ALA A 58 -15.35 -1.73 3.13
N GLU A 59 -15.04 -2.98 3.43
CA GLU A 59 -15.86 -4.14 3.03
C GLU A 59 -17.26 -4.10 3.65
N GLY A 60 -17.41 -3.47 4.83
CA GLY A 60 -18.72 -3.18 5.42
C GLY A 60 -19.59 -2.25 4.58
N HIS A 61 -18.97 -1.41 3.73
CA HIS A 61 -19.64 -0.57 2.74
C HIS A 61 -19.85 -1.26 1.40
N GLY A 62 -19.62 -2.56 1.30
CA GLY A 62 -19.85 -3.33 0.08
C GLY A 62 -18.57 -3.77 -0.60
N THR A 63 -18.73 -4.74 -1.49
CA THR A 63 -17.67 -5.36 -2.28
C THR A 63 -18.14 -5.50 -3.72
N LEU A 64 -17.28 -5.99 -4.61
CA LEU A 64 -17.69 -6.30 -5.98
C LEU A 64 -18.86 -7.30 -6.03
N HIS A 65 -18.88 -8.26 -5.09
CA HIS A 65 -19.83 -9.36 -5.08
C HIS A 65 -21.10 -9.09 -4.25
N ALA A 66 -21.03 -8.20 -3.26
CA ALA A 66 -22.15 -8.00 -2.34
C ALA A 66 -22.21 -6.59 -1.76
N GLY A 67 -23.44 -6.06 -1.67
CA GLY A 67 -23.79 -4.89 -0.86
C GLY A 67 -23.23 -3.54 -1.35
N GLY A 68 -23.79 -2.46 -0.80
CA GLY A 68 -23.14 -1.14 -0.73
C GLY A 68 -22.78 -0.43 -2.04
N LYS A 69 -23.41 -0.82 -3.15
CA LYS A 69 -23.26 -0.09 -4.41
C LYS A 69 -23.90 1.29 -4.30
N PRO A 70 -23.28 2.34 -4.89
CA PRO A 70 -23.93 3.64 -5.02
C PRO A 70 -25.29 3.52 -5.72
N SER A 71 -26.19 4.46 -5.45
CA SER A 71 -27.48 4.49 -6.14
C SER A 71 -27.26 4.72 -7.63
N THR A 72 -28.06 4.07 -8.47
CA THR A 72 -28.05 4.36 -9.91
C THR A 72 -28.43 5.81 -10.21
N ARG A 73 -29.19 6.45 -9.30
CA ARG A 73 -29.50 7.88 -9.37
C ARG A 73 -28.23 8.73 -9.29
N ASP A 74 -27.26 8.34 -8.45
CA ASP A 74 -26.06 9.12 -8.17
C ASP A 74 -25.13 9.21 -9.40
N MET A 75 -25.34 8.36 -10.41
CA MET A 75 -24.66 8.47 -11.71
C MET A 75 -24.94 9.81 -12.42
N PHE A 76 -26.04 10.48 -12.11
CA PHE A 76 -26.44 11.75 -12.73
C PHE A 76 -26.09 12.97 -11.87
N GLU A 77 -25.61 12.75 -10.65
CA GLU A 77 -25.18 13.83 -9.75
C GLU A 77 -23.76 14.28 -10.13
N GLY A 78 -23.42 15.57 -9.94
CA GLY A 78 -22.10 16.12 -10.26
C GLY A 78 -21.81 16.35 -11.76
N VAL A 79 -22.81 16.22 -12.62
CA VAL A 79 -22.70 16.48 -14.08
C VAL A 79 -22.67 17.99 -14.37
N TYR A 80 -23.43 18.78 -13.61
CA TYR A 80 -23.41 20.24 -13.65
C TYR A 80 -23.31 20.77 -12.21
N ALA A 81 -22.83 22.01 -12.06
CA ALA A 81 -22.66 22.69 -10.77
C ALA A 81 -23.97 23.21 -10.19
#